data_AF-A0AA95MYM6-F1
#
_entry.id   AF-A0AA95MYM6-F1
#
_cell.length_a   1.000
_cell.length_b   1.000
_cell.length_c   1.000
_cell.angle_alpha   90.00
_cell.angle_beta   90.00
_cell.angle_gamma   90.00
#
_symmetry.space_group_name_H-M   'P 1'
#
loop_
_entity.id
_entity.type
_entity.pdbx_description
1 polymer ?
#
loop_
_entity_poly.entity_id
_entity_poly.type
_entity_poly.pdbx_seq_one_letter_code
_entity_poly.pdbx_strand_id
1 'polypeptide(L)'
;MTRKLERKLIYIGAIWEMITGLITILFYASYIKKQGLGVKDTSFAKVEALQSVFGSLYMFSVTFGMLFIAIGLINFFVAKNLKDNEVTVKVPIWLFIIGLASYFLMDILSSLMFLSAGLLALAKNKSIVKLSDMVGQKTA
;
A
#
# COMPACT_ATOMS: atom_id res chain seq x y z
N MET A 1 -15.94 2.33 -21.48
CA MET A 1 -15.61 3.30 -20.40
C MET A 1 -14.11 3.44 -20.20
N THR A 2 -13.64 4.69 -20.05
CA THR A 2 -12.25 5.02 -19.73
C THR A 2 -11.94 4.75 -18.25
N ARG A 3 -10.75 4.21 -17.94
CA ARG A 3 -10.28 3.92 -16.57
C ARG A 3 -9.23 4.92 -16.05
N LYS A 4 -9.17 6.12 -16.64
CA LYS A 4 -8.11 7.11 -16.35
C LYS A 4 -8.07 7.53 -14.87
N LEU A 5 -9.24 7.69 -14.25
CA LEU A 5 -9.33 8.16 -12.88
C LEU A 5 -8.91 7.06 -11.89
N GLU A 6 -9.33 5.81 -12.10
CA GLU A 6 -8.84 4.67 -11.30
C GLU A 6 -7.32 4.54 -11.40
N ARG A 7 -6.75 4.59 -12.61
CA ARG A 7 -5.30 4.53 -12.79
C ARG A 7 -4.58 5.64 -12.03
N LYS A 8 -5.07 6.88 -12.10
CA LYS A 8 -4.47 8.01 -11.36
C LYS A 8 -4.52 7.78 -9.85
N LEU A 9 -5.65 7.34 -9.30
CA LEU A 9 -5.78 7.06 -7.87
C LEU A 9 -4.81 5.95 -7.43
N ILE A 10 -4.73 4.85 -8.19
CA ILE A 10 -3.82 3.74 -7.87
C ILE A 10 -2.36 4.21 -7.96
N TYR A 11 -1.98 5.01 -8.97
CA TYR A 11 -0.63 5.57 -9.05
C TYR A 11 -0.30 6.50 -7.88
N ILE A 12 -1.22 7.38 -7.49
CA ILE A 12 -1.01 8.30 -6.36
C ILE A 12 -0.84 7.50 -5.07
N GLY A 13 -1.73 6.51 -4.81
CA GLY A 13 -1.62 5.63 -3.65
C GLY A 13 -0.32 4.84 -3.64
N ALA A 14 0.07 4.25 -4.78
CA ALA A 14 1.32 3.49 -4.91
C ALA A 14 2.56 4.34 -4.65
N ILE A 15 2.60 5.56 -5.19
CA ILE A 15 3.69 6.50 -4.95
C ILE A 15 3.74 6.90 -3.48
N TRP A 16 2.58 7.14 -2.86
CA TRP A 16 2.50 7.47 -1.45
C TRP A 16 2.97 6.32 -0.56
N GLU A 17 2.56 5.06 -0.81
CA GLU A 17 3.07 3.89 -0.06
C GLU A 17 4.60 3.80 -0.13
N MET A 18 5.19 4.01 -1.31
CA MET A 18 6.65 4.00 -1.46
C MET A 18 7.31 5.14 -0.66
N ILE A 19 6.74 6.34 -0.68
CA ILE A 19 7.22 7.48 0.12
C ILE A 19 7.12 7.14 1.62
N THR A 20 6.00 6.59 2.07
CA THR A 20 5.79 6.17 3.46
C THR A 20 6.83 5.13 3.87
N GLY A 21 7.06 4.10 3.05
CA GLY A 21 8.08 3.09 3.32
C GLY A 21 9.50 3.67 3.39
N LEU A 22 9.85 4.60 2.49
CA LEU A 22 11.12 5.32 2.55
C LEU A 22 11.24 6.18 3.82
N ILE A 23 10.17 6.88 4.22
CA ILE A 23 10.15 7.67 5.45
C ILE A 23 10.37 6.76 6.67
N THR A 24 9.70 5.61 6.72
CA THR A 24 9.85 4.63 7.79
C THR A 24 11.29 4.12 7.90
N ILE A 25 11.94 3.79 6.77
CA ILE A 25 13.32 3.29 6.79
C ILE A 25 14.30 4.41 7.16
N LEU A 26 14.24 5.55 6.45
CA LEU A 26 15.26 6.58 6.55
C LEU A 26 15.17 7.40 7.83
N PHE A 27 13.95 7.72 8.27
CA PHE A 27 13.75 8.58 9.44
C PHE A 27 13.42 7.74 10.67
N TYR A 28 12.36 6.93 10.61
CA TYR A 28 11.85 6.26 11.81
C TYR A 28 12.80 5.16 12.32
N ALA A 29 13.24 4.25 11.45
CA ALA A 29 14.18 3.20 11.82
C ALA A 29 15.53 3.81 12.27
N SER A 30 16.05 4.79 11.53
CA SER A 30 17.28 5.51 11.93
C SER A 30 17.15 6.18 13.30
N TYR A 31 16.00 6.76 13.62
CA TYR A 31 15.73 7.34 14.94
C TYR A 31 15.76 6.28 16.04
N ILE A 32 15.08 5.15 15.86
CA ILE A 32 15.12 4.00 16.79
C ILE A 32 16.55 3.54 17.04
N LYS A 33 17.33 3.38 15.97
CA LYS A 33 18.73 2.95 16.07
C LYS A 33 19.59 3.94 16.85
N LYS A 34 19.40 5.24 16.64
CA LYS A 34 20.12 6.29 17.40
C LYS A 34 19.76 6.27 18.89
N GLN A 35 18.50 6.03 19.24
CA GLN A 35 18.09 5.92 20.65
C GLN A 35 18.78 4.74 21.34
N GLY A 36 18.91 3.59 20.67
CA GLY A 36 19.64 2.44 21.21
C GLY A 36 21.13 2.69 21.46
N LEU A 37 21.78 3.50 20.61
CA LEU A 37 23.20 3.87 20.77
C LEU A 37 23.43 4.95 21.84
N GLY A 38 22.40 5.73 22.16
CA GLY A 38 22.47 6.82 23.14
C GLY A 38 22.33 6.39 24.60
N VAL A 39 22.00 5.12 24.86
CA VAL A 39 21.82 4.58 26.22
C VAL A 39 23.17 4.53 26.94
N LYS A 40 23.33 5.40 27.95
CA LYS A 40 24.44 5.37 28.90
C LYS A 40 23.89 4.94 30.26
N ASP A 41 23.88 3.64 30.50
CA ASP A 41 23.50 3.08 31.80
C ASP A 41 24.73 2.43 32.46
N THR A 42 24.74 2.36 33.78
CA THR A 42 25.90 1.87 34.57
C THR A 42 25.98 0.35 34.61
N SER A 43 24.89 -0.35 34.33
CA SER A 43 24.83 -1.81 34.29
C SER A 43 24.99 -2.33 32.87
N PHE A 44 26.10 -3.04 32.60
CA PHE A 44 26.39 -3.64 31.29
C PHE A 44 25.24 -4.53 30.77
N ALA A 45 24.68 -5.37 31.65
CA ALA A 45 23.57 -6.25 31.30
C ALA A 45 22.30 -5.49 30.85
N LYS A 46 22.02 -4.33 31.45
CA LYS A 46 20.89 -3.48 31.03
C LYS A 46 21.15 -2.80 29.69
N VAL A 47 22.38 -2.34 29.47
CA VAL A 47 22.78 -1.73 28.19
C VAL A 47 22.65 -2.74 27.05
N GLU A 48 23.13 -3.97 27.24
CA GLU A 48 23.06 -5.04 26.24
C GLU A 48 21.60 -5.42 25.92
N ALA A 49 20.76 -5.58 26.94
CA ALA A 49 19.34 -5.87 26.75
C ALA A 49 18.62 -4.76 25.97
N LEU A 50 18.87 -3.49 26.32
CA LEU A 50 18.28 -2.35 25.62
C LEU A 50 18.76 -2.26 24.17
N GLN A 51 20.05 -2.43 23.92
CA GLN A 51 20.61 -2.45 22.57
C GLN A 51 19.98 -3.56 21.70
N SER A 52 19.77 -4.75 22.26
CA SER A 52 19.08 -5.84 21.57
C SER A 52 17.64 -5.45 21.18
N VAL A 53 16.87 -4.88 22.11
CA VAL A 53 15.48 -4.45 21.85
C VAL A 53 15.43 -3.38 20.76
N PHE A 54 16.26 -2.33 20.86
CA PHE A 54 16.34 -1.29 19.83
C PHE A 54 16.82 -1.84 18.47
N GLY A 55 17.73 -2.82 18.48
CA GLY A 55 18.15 -3.55 17.29
C GLY A 55 16.99 -4.30 16.63
N SER A 56 16.18 -5.03 17.40
CA SER A 56 15.00 -5.73 16.89
C SER A 56 13.94 -4.77 16.36
N LEU A 57 13.68 -3.66 17.06
CA LEU A 57 12.73 -2.62 16.61
C LEU A 57 13.20 -1.91 15.34
N TYR A 58 14.51 -1.68 15.21
CA TYR A 58 15.11 -1.15 13.99
C TYR A 58 14.87 -2.10 12.81
N MET A 59 15.22 -3.39 12.97
CA MET A 59 15.03 -4.39 11.92
C MET A 59 13.56 -4.55 11.54
N PHE A 60 12.66 -4.61 12.52
CA PHE A 60 11.22 -4.64 12.29
C PHE A 60 10.77 -3.44 11.44
N SER A 61 11.18 -2.23 11.82
CA SER A 61 10.83 -1.00 11.11
C SER A 61 11.35 -0.98 9.67
N VAL A 62 12.58 -1.46 9.44
CA VAL A 62 13.17 -1.56 8.10
C VAL A 62 12.39 -2.56 7.23
N THR A 63 12.12 -3.76 7.75
CA THR A 63 11.34 -4.78 7.04
C THR A 63 9.95 -4.28 6.70
N PHE A 64 9.30 -3.59 7.65
CA PHE A 64 7.98 -3.02 7.45
C PHE A 64 7.99 -1.93 6.36
N GLY A 65 8.96 -1.01 6.38
CA GLY A 65 9.10 -0.01 5.32
C GLY A 65 9.42 -0.62 3.94
N MET A 66 10.20 -1.71 3.89
CA MET A 66 10.44 -2.43 2.63
C MET A 66 9.16 -3.07 2.09
N LEU A 67 8.30 -3.58 2.97
CA LEU A 67 7.00 -4.15 2.58
C LEU A 67 6.10 -3.08 1.96
N PHE A 68 6.06 -1.86 2.51
CA PHE A 68 5.35 -0.73 1.88
C PHE A 68 5.86 -0.41 0.48
N ILE A 69 7.18 -0.37 0.31
CA ILE A 69 7.79 -0.12 -1.01
C ILE A 69 7.42 -1.23 -1.99
N ALA A 70 7.49 -2.50 -1.57
CA ALA A 70 7.15 -3.64 -2.40
C ALA A 70 5.67 -3.62 -2.83
N ILE A 71 4.75 -3.34 -1.90
CA ILE A 71 3.31 -3.22 -2.18
C ILE A 71 3.06 -2.03 -3.13
N GLY A 72 3.71 -0.90 -2.90
CA GLY A 72 3.62 0.27 -3.79
C GLY A 72 4.05 -0.06 -5.23
N LEU A 73 5.14 -0.82 -5.41
CA LEU A 73 5.58 -1.28 -6.74
C LEU A 73 4.56 -2.24 -7.39
N ILE A 74 3.97 -3.16 -6.61
CA ILE A 74 2.91 -4.05 -7.10
C ILE A 74 1.70 -3.23 -7.56
N ASN A 75 1.27 -2.24 -6.76
CA ASN A 75 0.14 -1.37 -7.10
C ASN A 75 0.42 -0.49 -8.32
N PHE A 76 1.67 -0.04 -8.49
CA PHE A 76 2.10 0.65 -9.70
C PHE A 76 1.94 -0.25 -10.94
N PHE A 77 2.32 -1.53 -10.84
CA PHE A 77 2.12 -2.49 -11.92
C PHE A 77 0.63 -2.78 -12.18
N VAL A 78 -0.19 -2.90 -11.13
CA VAL A 78 -1.65 -3.05 -11.26
C VAL A 78 -2.26 -1.86 -12.02
N ALA A 79 -1.86 -0.64 -11.70
CA ALA A 79 -2.32 0.57 -12.41
C ALA A 79 -1.94 0.56 -13.90
N LYS A 80 -0.71 0.12 -14.21
CA LYS A 80 -0.20 0.03 -15.60
C LYS A 80 -0.97 -0.99 -16.44
N ASN A 81 -1.40 -2.09 -15.84
CA ASN A 81 -2.10 -3.18 -16.54
C ASN A 81 -3.63 -3.02 -16.57
N LEU A 82 -4.18 -1.96 -15.94
CA LEU A 82 -5.61 -1.73 -15.95
C LEU A 82 -6.07 -1.20 -17.31
N LYS A 83 -6.68 -2.07 -18.11
CA LYS A 83 -7.18 -1.77 -19.46
C LYS A 83 -8.56 -1.10 -19.44
N ASP A 84 -8.81 -0.29 -20.47
CA ASP A 84 -10.12 0.31 -20.71
C ASP A 84 -11.08 -0.73 -21.31
N ASN A 85 -12.40 -0.55 -21.10
CA ASN A 85 -13.47 -1.43 -21.63
C ASN A 85 -13.47 -2.91 -21.20
N GLU A 86 -12.52 -3.36 -20.38
CA GLU A 86 -12.52 -4.72 -19.84
C GLU A 86 -13.12 -4.77 -18.43
N VAL A 87 -13.85 -5.85 -18.16
CA VAL A 87 -14.34 -6.18 -16.80
C VAL A 87 -13.18 -6.83 -16.05
N THR A 88 -12.76 -6.19 -14.96
CA THR A 88 -11.66 -6.70 -14.11
C THR A 88 -12.18 -6.92 -12.71
N VAL A 89 -12.49 -8.15 -12.33
CA VAL A 89 -13.07 -8.46 -11.00
C VAL A 89 -11.98 -8.59 -9.93
N LYS A 90 -10.79 -9.08 -10.31
CA LYS A 90 -9.65 -9.30 -9.39
C LYS A 90 -9.03 -7.99 -8.88
N VAL A 91 -8.94 -6.97 -9.74
CA VAL A 91 -8.33 -5.67 -9.41
C VAL A 91 -9.09 -4.94 -8.29
N PRO A 92 -10.41 -4.75 -8.35
CA PRO A 92 -11.14 -4.14 -7.25
C PRO A 92 -10.98 -4.88 -5.92
N ILE A 93 -11.04 -6.23 -5.93
CA ILE A 93 -10.85 -7.03 -4.70
C ILE A 93 -9.47 -6.80 -4.10
N TRP A 94 -8.42 -6.81 -4.93
CA TRP A 94 -7.06 -6.48 -4.50
C TRP A 94 -6.97 -5.08 -3.88
N LEU A 95 -7.57 -4.07 -4.54
CA LEU A 95 -7.57 -2.69 -4.05
C LEU A 95 -8.34 -2.53 -2.73
N PHE A 96 -9.40 -3.31 -2.49
CA PHE A 96 -10.09 -3.34 -1.21
C PHE A 96 -9.22 -3.97 -0.11
N ILE A 97 -8.56 -5.10 -0.40
CA ILE A 97 -7.67 -5.75 0.56
C ILE A 97 -6.54 -4.81 0.97
N ILE A 98 -5.86 -4.20 0.00
CA ILE A 98 -4.78 -3.25 0.29
C ILE A 98 -5.32 -1.99 0.97
N GLY A 99 -6.43 -1.41 0.49
CA GLY A 99 -7.00 -0.20 1.09
C GLY A 99 -7.44 -0.39 2.54
N LEU A 100 -7.99 -1.57 2.89
CA LEU A 100 -8.30 -1.93 4.27
C LEU A 100 -7.04 -2.19 5.10
N ALA A 101 -6.04 -2.87 4.53
CA ALA A 101 -4.76 -3.06 5.20
C ALA A 101 -4.10 -1.71 5.53
N SER A 102 -4.05 -0.78 4.57
CA SER A 102 -3.54 0.58 4.78
C SER A 102 -4.30 1.31 5.89
N TYR A 103 -5.62 1.13 5.99
CA TYR A 103 -6.42 1.72 7.08
C TYR A 103 -5.97 1.22 8.46
N PHE A 104 -5.81 -0.10 8.62
CA PHE A 104 -5.35 -0.68 9.89
C PHE A 104 -3.92 -0.29 10.24
N LEU A 105 -3.10 0.00 9.23
CA LEU A 105 -1.75 0.52 9.40
C LEU A 105 -1.69 2.04 9.55
N MET A 106 -2.84 2.70 9.67
CA MET A 106 -3.00 4.16 9.79
C MET A 106 -2.46 4.96 8.59
N ASP A 107 -2.23 4.31 7.45
CA ASP A 107 -1.93 4.99 6.19
C ASP A 107 -3.23 5.41 5.49
N ILE A 108 -3.83 6.46 6.05
CA ILE A 108 -5.16 6.96 5.64
C ILE A 108 -5.15 7.40 4.18
N LEU A 109 -4.06 7.97 3.68
CA LEU A 109 -4.02 8.46 2.30
C LEU A 109 -4.02 7.31 1.30
N SER A 110 -3.16 6.30 1.49
CA SER A 110 -3.20 5.08 0.68
C SER A 110 -4.55 4.39 0.75
N SER A 111 -5.10 4.27 1.96
CA SER A 111 -6.43 3.68 2.17
C SER A 111 -7.50 4.38 1.33
N LEU A 112 -7.57 5.71 1.42
CA LEU A 112 -8.54 6.50 0.67
C LEU A 112 -8.37 6.32 -0.84
N MET A 113 -7.14 6.34 -1.35
CA MET A 113 -6.85 6.19 -2.78
C MET A 113 -7.29 4.81 -3.30
N PHE A 114 -6.90 3.72 -2.60
CA PHE A 114 -7.18 2.37 -3.07
C PHE A 114 -8.65 1.97 -2.90
N LEU A 115 -9.29 2.33 -1.78
CA LEU A 115 -10.71 2.07 -1.60
C LEU A 115 -11.56 2.83 -2.64
N SER A 116 -11.21 4.10 -2.91
CA SER A 116 -11.90 4.89 -3.94
C SER A 116 -11.70 4.27 -5.33
N ALA A 117 -10.47 3.88 -5.67
CA ALA A 117 -10.18 3.22 -6.94
C ALA A 117 -10.91 1.88 -7.09
N GLY A 118 -10.96 1.06 -6.03
CA GLY A 118 -11.69 -0.21 -6.01
C GLY A 118 -13.20 -0.02 -6.19
N LEU A 119 -13.80 0.94 -5.50
CA LEU A 119 -15.22 1.26 -5.62
C LEU A 119 -15.58 1.71 -7.05
N LEU A 120 -14.78 2.61 -7.63
CA LEU A 120 -14.95 3.06 -9.01
C LEU A 120 -14.78 1.92 -10.01
N ALA A 121 -13.82 1.02 -9.75
CA ALA A 121 -13.57 -0.12 -10.61
C ALA A 121 -14.78 -1.05 -10.67
N LEU A 122 -15.40 -1.35 -9.52
CA LEU A 122 -16.65 -2.12 -9.43
C LEU A 122 -17.83 -1.42 -10.11
N ALA A 123 -18.01 -0.12 -9.85
CA ALA A 123 -19.12 0.63 -10.43
C ALA A 123 -19.09 0.59 -11.96
N LYS A 124 -17.91 0.77 -12.57
CA LYS A 124 -17.77 0.69 -14.03
C LYS A 124 -17.82 -0.73 -14.58
N ASN A 125 -17.39 -1.76 -13.84
CA ASN A 125 -17.62 -3.16 -14.24
C ASN A 125 -19.12 -3.42 -14.43
N LYS A 126 -19.94 -3.00 -13.45
CA LYS A 126 -21.40 -3.14 -13.52
C LYS A 126 -21.99 -2.40 -14.74
N SER A 127 -21.49 -1.20 -15.03
CA SER A 127 -21.92 -0.44 -16.22
C SER A 127 -21.53 -1.10 -17.54
N ILE A 128 -20.33 -1.69 -17.64
CA ILE A 128 -19.87 -2.40 -18.85
C ILE A 128 -20.74 -3.63 -19.12
N VAL A 129 -21.00 -4.45 -18.09
CA VAL A 129 -21.87 -5.63 -18.21
C VAL A 129 -23.26 -5.23 -18.70
N LYS A 130 -23.88 -4.24 -18.05
CA LYS A 130 -25.22 -3.77 -18.42
C LYS A 130 -25.29 -3.24 -19.86
N LEU A 131 -24.24 -2.56 -20.34
CA LEU A 131 -24.15 -2.10 -21.72
C LEU A 131 -23.98 -3.27 -22.71
N SER A 132 -23.20 -4.29 -22.35
CA SER A 132 -23.04 -5.50 -23.17
C SER A 132 -24.37 -6.25 -23.33
N ASP A 133 -25.11 -6.39 -22.24
CA ASP A 133 -26.43 -7.05 -22.22
C ASP A 133 -27.45 -6.30 -23.10
N MET A 134 -27.46 -4.96 -23.05
CA MET A 134 -28.34 -4.13 -23.89
C MET A 134 -28.02 -4.25 -25.39
N VAL A 135 -26.76 -4.51 -25.74
CA VAL A 135 -26.30 -4.64 -27.14
C VAL A 135 -26.40 -6.10 -27.63
N GLY A 136 -26.87 -7.03 -26.80
CA GLY A 136 -27.03 -8.44 -27.15
C GLY A 136 -25.71 -9.21 -27.28
N GLN A 137 -24.60 -8.63 -26.81
CA GLN A 137 -23.31 -9.33 -26.74
C GLN A 137 -23.20 -10.04 -25.39
N LYS A 138 -23.37 -11.37 -25.38
CA LYS A 138 -23.07 -12.19 -24.20
C LYS A 138 -21.56 -12.15 -23.92
N THR A 139 -21.14 -11.36 -22.93
CA THR A 139 -19.80 -11.47 -22.36
C THR A 139 -19.78 -12.65 -21.38
N ALA A 140 -18.95 -13.65 -21.69
CA ALA A 140 -18.65 -14.81 -20.85
C ALA A 140 -17.78 -14.42 -19.64
#